data_AF-A0A6L3JT73-F1
#
_entry.id   AF-A0A6L3JT73-F1
#
_cell.length_a   1.000
_cell.length_b   1.000
_cell.length_c   1.000
_cell.angle_alpha   90.00
_cell.angle_beta   90.00
_cell.angle_gamma   90.00
#
_symmetry.space_group_name_H-M   'P 1'
#
loop_
_entity.id
_entity.type
_entity.pdbx_description
1 polymer ?
#
loop_
_entity_poly.entity_id
_entity_poly.type
_entity_poly.pdbx_seq_one_letter_code
_entity_poly.pdbx_strand_id
1 'polypeptide(L)'
;MMIRKIYRIEYLFFILLCVVSIFSYSQHMTDSNIVPKWCFTLLVLSSGLIILLIKKICNRVISVDSIVCSYIIVIIIFCQALYGIAQWFQWVPLMSNHKVVGSFDNPAGFASCLCMGLPFVLLCLKSVARTSHKIGLYLLALVIILAIILAESRSGMISIVAVASVLCWHYIPFKKRTKAVILVCAFFLLLGGSYFFKKDSADGRLLIWKCSWEMIKDSPIYGHGINSFRAHYMDYQANYFEKYPGSSYSMLADNILCPFNEYLTVLINFGFIGLCILLIFMFFLLFCYYKHPRDKQWVALLSLLSVSVFSLFSYPFTYPFIWVIVCFDVYVLIRKIRCWVFASLYKQLFCIVSVMLCLFFLYKLYQRMEAEYTWDDVAYLHATDESLAIYESLMPILTRNPYFLYNYAVTLLDVDCLDESLDKALQCKVYWADCDLELLLGDIYKQRKEYEISERHYKKASCMCPCRFMPLYRMFELYKEVGDREHSQSMAQLIIEKPIKVRSSMIRQIKYKVKQELQ
;
A
#
# COMPACT_ATOMS: atom_id res chain seq x y z
N MET A 1 -6.50 -16.72 -35.19
CA MET A 1 -5.83 -17.75 -34.37
C MET A 1 -5.77 -17.41 -32.87
N MET A 2 -5.48 -16.15 -32.49
CA MET A 2 -5.40 -15.72 -31.08
C MET A 2 -6.77 -15.73 -30.36
N ILE A 3 -7.85 -15.28 -31.01
CA ILE A 3 -9.22 -15.29 -30.44
C ILE A 3 -9.66 -16.70 -30.01
N ARG A 4 -9.37 -17.74 -30.81
CA ARG A 4 -9.65 -19.15 -30.43
C ARG A 4 -8.85 -19.64 -29.22
N LYS A 5 -7.71 -19.02 -28.89
CA LYS A 5 -6.91 -19.39 -27.71
C LYS A 5 -7.48 -18.80 -26.43
N ILE A 6 -8.12 -17.63 -26.48
CA ILE A 6 -8.60 -16.88 -25.29
C ILE A 6 -9.74 -17.62 -24.55
N TYR A 7 -10.56 -18.40 -25.26
CA TYR A 7 -11.64 -19.19 -24.64
C TYR A 7 -11.17 -20.34 -23.75
N ARG A 8 -9.85 -20.56 -23.60
CA ARG A 8 -9.35 -21.51 -22.61
C ARG A 8 -9.53 -20.93 -21.21
N ILE A 9 -10.02 -21.76 -20.30
CA ILE A 9 -10.33 -21.38 -18.91
C ILE A 9 -9.13 -20.73 -18.19
N GLU A 10 -7.90 -21.12 -18.53
CA GLU A 10 -6.67 -20.54 -17.98
C GLU A 10 -6.55 -19.03 -18.25
N TYR A 11 -6.96 -18.59 -19.45
CA TYR A 11 -6.89 -17.18 -19.82
C TYR A 11 -8.08 -16.39 -19.32
N LEU A 12 -9.29 -16.97 -19.33
CA LEU A 12 -10.45 -16.36 -18.69
C LEU A 12 -10.19 -16.12 -17.20
N PHE A 13 -9.57 -17.10 -16.54
CA PHE A 13 -9.13 -16.99 -15.17
C PHE A 13 -8.10 -15.88 -14.97
N PHE A 14 -7.05 -15.84 -15.81
CA PHE A 14 -6.01 -14.81 -15.71
C PHE A 14 -6.56 -13.40 -15.99
N ILE A 15 -7.51 -13.25 -16.92
CA ILE A 15 -8.24 -12.00 -17.16
C ILE A 15 -8.99 -11.61 -15.89
N LEU A 16 -9.81 -12.51 -15.34
CA LEU A 16 -10.60 -12.22 -14.14
C LEU A 16 -9.69 -11.83 -12.97
N LEU A 17 -8.58 -12.55 -12.75
CA LEU A 17 -7.60 -12.26 -11.71
C LEU A 17 -7.00 -10.86 -11.85
N CYS A 18 -6.57 -10.49 -13.06
CA CYS A 18 -6.03 -9.16 -13.31
C CYS A 18 -7.11 -8.06 -13.12
N VAL A 19 -8.33 -8.31 -13.61
CA VAL A 19 -9.45 -7.36 -13.50
C VAL A 19 -9.82 -7.10 -12.04
N VAL A 20 -10.06 -8.14 -11.22
CA VAL A 20 -10.43 -7.94 -9.80
C VAL A 20 -9.31 -7.29 -9.01
N SER A 21 -8.05 -7.59 -9.34
CA SER A 21 -6.90 -7.00 -8.63
C SER A 21 -6.70 -5.50 -8.86
N ILE A 22 -7.34 -4.92 -9.90
CA ILE A 22 -7.25 -3.51 -10.25
C ILE A 22 -8.58 -2.77 -10.01
N PHE A 23 -9.70 -3.37 -10.44
CA PHE A 23 -10.99 -2.66 -10.55
C PHE A 23 -11.96 -2.96 -9.41
N SER A 24 -11.67 -3.92 -8.52
CA SER A 24 -12.55 -4.18 -7.39
C SER A 24 -12.64 -2.98 -6.45
N TYR A 25 -13.87 -2.70 -6.03
CA TYR A 25 -14.26 -1.58 -5.19
C TYR A 25 -15.56 -1.96 -4.46
N SER A 26 -15.74 -1.52 -3.22
CA SER A 26 -16.99 -1.75 -2.48
C SER A 26 -17.23 -0.61 -1.50
N GLN A 27 -18.41 0.02 -1.54
CA GLN A 27 -18.80 1.03 -0.55
C GLN A 27 -19.23 0.43 0.79
N HIS A 28 -19.55 -0.87 0.81
CA HIS A 28 -20.03 -1.59 1.98
C HIS A 28 -18.89 -2.26 2.76
N MET A 29 -17.66 -1.80 2.56
CA MET A 29 -16.50 -2.25 3.32
C MET A 29 -15.80 -1.01 3.86
N THR A 30 -15.33 -1.10 5.09
CA THR A 30 -14.71 0.02 5.83
C THR A 30 -13.55 0.67 5.08
N ASP A 31 -12.75 -0.11 4.34
CA ASP A 31 -11.86 0.39 3.29
C ASP A 31 -12.45 0.07 1.92
N SER A 32 -12.87 1.11 1.18
CA SER A 32 -13.56 0.89 -0.10
C SER A 32 -12.65 0.49 -1.27
N ASN A 33 -11.33 0.61 -1.13
CA ASN A 33 -10.38 0.51 -2.23
C ASN A 33 -9.43 -0.70 -2.10
N ILE A 34 -8.71 -0.84 -1.01
CA ILE A 34 -7.62 -1.81 -0.83
C ILE A 34 -8.17 -3.17 -0.39
N VAL A 35 -9.05 -3.20 0.61
CA VAL A 35 -9.60 -4.45 1.18
C VAL A 35 -10.39 -5.24 0.12
N PRO A 36 -11.34 -4.65 -0.64
CA PRO A 36 -12.05 -5.33 -1.71
C PRO A 36 -11.11 -5.94 -2.74
N LYS A 37 -10.08 -5.21 -3.19
CA LYS A 37 -9.11 -5.71 -4.17
C LYS A 37 -8.42 -6.97 -3.66
N TRP A 38 -7.99 -7.00 -2.40
CA TRP A 38 -7.37 -8.19 -1.81
C TRP A 38 -8.37 -9.33 -1.69
N CYS A 39 -9.55 -9.10 -1.12
CA CYS A 39 -10.58 -10.13 -0.93
C CYS A 39 -10.97 -10.79 -2.25
N PHE A 40 -11.33 -10.01 -3.27
CA PHE A 40 -11.73 -10.56 -4.56
C PHE A 40 -10.56 -11.19 -5.32
N THR A 41 -9.33 -10.65 -5.22
CA THR A 41 -8.16 -11.30 -5.82
C THR A 41 -7.90 -12.66 -5.19
N LEU A 42 -7.95 -12.77 -3.86
CA LEU A 42 -7.73 -14.02 -3.15
C LEU A 42 -8.83 -15.04 -3.42
N LEU A 43 -10.08 -14.59 -3.54
CA LEU A 43 -11.24 -15.41 -3.91
C LEU A 43 -11.04 -16.01 -5.31
N VAL A 44 -10.72 -15.17 -6.29
CA VAL A 44 -10.46 -15.59 -7.67
C VAL A 44 -9.23 -16.51 -7.68
N LEU A 45 -8.11 -16.11 -7.08
CA LEU A 45 -6.89 -16.90 -6.99
C LEU A 45 -7.15 -18.33 -6.49
N SER A 46 -7.82 -18.46 -5.35
CA SER A 46 -8.10 -19.75 -4.73
C SER A 46 -9.06 -20.60 -5.58
N SER A 47 -10.11 -19.99 -6.12
CA SER A 47 -11.06 -20.68 -7.01
C SER A 47 -10.38 -21.18 -8.29
N GLY A 48 -9.51 -20.37 -8.88
CA GLY A 48 -8.74 -20.76 -10.06
C GLY A 48 -7.73 -21.86 -9.78
N LEU A 49 -7.03 -21.79 -8.64
CA LEU A 49 -6.12 -22.85 -8.20
C LEU A 49 -6.86 -24.18 -8.06
N ILE A 50 -8.05 -24.20 -7.45
CA ILE A 50 -8.89 -25.40 -7.37
C ILE A 50 -9.20 -25.96 -8.77
N ILE A 51 -9.65 -25.11 -9.70
CA ILE A 51 -9.96 -25.52 -11.08
C ILE A 51 -8.72 -26.10 -11.78
N LEU A 52 -7.56 -25.47 -11.63
CA LEU A 52 -6.30 -25.93 -12.23
C LEU A 52 -5.83 -27.26 -11.60
N LEU A 53 -5.96 -27.41 -10.29
CA LEU A 53 -5.63 -28.65 -9.58
C LEU A 53 -6.56 -29.80 -10.01
N ILE A 54 -7.87 -29.55 -10.11
CA ILE A 54 -8.84 -30.55 -10.61
C ILE A 54 -8.50 -30.96 -12.04
N LYS A 55 -8.22 -29.99 -12.93
CA LYS A 55 -7.75 -30.29 -14.29
C LYS A 55 -6.51 -31.18 -14.28
N LYS A 56 -5.56 -30.91 -13.38
CA LYS A 56 -4.33 -31.69 -13.24
C LYS A 56 -4.61 -33.11 -12.76
N ILE A 57 -5.51 -33.29 -11.79
CA ILE A 57 -5.99 -34.61 -11.32
C ILE A 57 -6.64 -35.38 -12.47
N CYS A 58 -7.45 -34.71 -13.30
CA CYS A 58 -8.04 -35.28 -14.52
C CYS A 58 -7.03 -35.47 -15.67
N ASN A 59 -5.72 -35.37 -15.42
CA ASN A 59 -4.64 -35.50 -16.41
C ASN A 59 -4.77 -34.57 -17.64
N ARG A 60 -5.48 -33.43 -17.51
CA ARG A 60 -5.56 -32.43 -18.57
C ARG A 60 -4.30 -31.56 -18.60
N VAL A 61 -3.85 -31.23 -19.81
CA VAL A 61 -2.66 -30.39 -20.00
C VAL A 61 -2.99 -28.94 -19.68
N ILE A 62 -2.32 -28.39 -18.66
CA ILE A 62 -2.33 -26.96 -18.36
C ILE A 62 -1.26 -26.31 -19.24
N SER A 63 -1.66 -25.36 -20.08
CA SER A 63 -0.73 -24.65 -20.95
C SER A 63 -1.00 -23.15 -20.92
N VAL A 64 -0.02 -22.40 -20.44
CA VAL A 64 -0.05 -20.94 -20.32
C VAL A 64 0.96 -20.35 -21.31
N ASP A 65 0.47 -19.68 -22.35
CA ASP A 65 1.33 -18.94 -23.28
C ASP A 65 1.53 -17.51 -22.79
N SER A 66 2.78 -17.19 -22.46
CA SER A 66 3.16 -15.87 -21.95
C SER A 66 2.79 -14.73 -22.91
N ILE A 67 2.71 -14.98 -24.23
CA ILE A 67 2.31 -13.95 -25.21
C ILE A 67 0.84 -13.58 -25.03
N VAL A 68 -0.03 -14.57 -24.82
CA VAL A 68 -1.46 -14.34 -24.59
C VAL A 68 -1.68 -13.58 -23.27
N CYS A 69 -1.00 -14.00 -22.20
CA CYS A 69 -1.00 -13.27 -20.93
C CYS A 69 -0.50 -11.82 -21.08
N SER A 70 0.51 -11.59 -21.93
CA SER A 70 1.01 -10.22 -22.19
C SER A 70 -0.04 -9.34 -22.85
N TYR A 71 -0.79 -9.86 -23.83
CA TYR A 71 -1.92 -9.12 -24.41
C TYR A 71 -3.00 -8.80 -23.38
N ILE A 72 -3.30 -9.74 -22.49
CA ILE A 72 -4.26 -9.53 -21.39
C ILE A 72 -3.81 -8.39 -20.49
N ILE A 73 -2.55 -8.43 -20.03
CA ILE A 73 -1.95 -7.38 -19.19
C ILE A 73 -2.02 -6.03 -19.90
N VAL A 74 -1.56 -5.97 -21.17
CA VAL A 74 -1.51 -4.74 -21.97
C VAL A 74 -2.89 -4.11 -22.19
N ILE A 75 -3.91 -4.93 -22.45
CA ILE A 75 -5.29 -4.43 -22.61
C ILE A 75 -5.81 -3.87 -21.27
N ILE A 76 -5.59 -4.59 -20.18
CA ILE A 76 -6.07 -4.20 -18.85
C ILE A 76 -5.42 -2.89 -18.38
N ILE A 77 -4.10 -2.76 -18.50
CA ILE A 77 -3.41 -1.50 -18.13
C ILE A 77 -3.77 -0.36 -19.09
N PHE A 78 -4.10 -0.65 -20.35
CA PHE A 78 -4.58 0.39 -21.27
C PHE A 78 -5.97 0.89 -20.87
N CYS A 79 -6.89 -0.01 -20.49
CA CYS A 79 -8.18 0.38 -19.91
C CYS A 79 -7.99 1.23 -18.65
N GLN A 80 -7.04 0.86 -17.78
CA GLN A 80 -6.70 1.65 -16.61
C GLN A 80 -6.15 3.04 -16.97
N ALA A 81 -5.26 3.13 -17.97
CA ALA A 81 -4.72 4.39 -18.45
C ALA A 81 -5.83 5.32 -18.99
N LEU A 82 -6.76 4.78 -19.79
CA LEU A 82 -7.92 5.52 -20.28
C LEU A 82 -8.81 6.02 -19.13
N TYR A 83 -9.03 5.18 -18.10
CA TYR A 83 -9.80 5.57 -16.93
C TYR A 83 -9.15 6.75 -16.17
N GLY A 84 -7.82 6.72 -15.99
CA GLY A 84 -7.09 7.84 -15.38
C GLY A 84 -7.11 9.11 -16.24
N ILE A 85 -6.99 9.00 -17.57
CA ILE A 85 -7.11 10.15 -18.48
C ILE A 85 -8.53 10.74 -18.42
N ALA A 86 -9.56 9.89 -18.36
CA ALA A 86 -10.95 10.35 -18.20
C ALA A 86 -11.18 11.12 -16.89
N GLN A 87 -10.53 10.70 -15.79
CA GLN A 87 -10.52 11.47 -14.54
C GLN A 87 -9.84 12.84 -14.69
N TRP A 88 -8.74 12.91 -15.44
CA TRP A 88 -8.05 14.18 -15.72
C TRP A 88 -8.94 15.18 -16.46
N PHE A 89 -9.72 14.70 -17.44
CA PHE A 89 -10.73 15.50 -18.15
C PHE A 89 -12.03 15.72 -17.35
N GLN A 90 -12.13 15.19 -16.12
CA GLN A 90 -13.32 15.24 -15.27
C GLN A 90 -14.56 14.58 -15.90
N TRP A 91 -14.37 13.64 -16.82
CA TRP A 91 -15.47 12.82 -17.36
C TRP A 91 -15.96 11.77 -16.37
N VAL A 92 -15.13 11.48 -15.36
CA VAL A 92 -15.41 10.56 -14.26
C VAL A 92 -15.20 11.33 -12.95
N PRO A 93 -16.04 11.12 -11.92
CA PRO A 93 -15.88 11.77 -10.63
C PRO A 93 -14.50 11.48 -10.02
N LEU A 94 -13.94 12.51 -9.38
CA LEU A 94 -12.70 12.41 -8.62
C LEU A 94 -13.00 11.66 -7.32
N MET A 95 -12.34 10.51 -7.14
CA MET A 95 -12.49 9.69 -5.92
C MET A 95 -11.55 10.12 -4.79
N SER A 96 -10.63 11.05 -5.06
CA SER A 96 -9.69 11.60 -4.08
C SER A 96 -9.37 13.05 -4.42
N ASN A 97 -8.64 13.73 -3.53
CA ASN A 97 -8.13 15.09 -3.79
C ASN A 97 -7.10 15.15 -4.95
N HIS A 98 -6.68 14.00 -5.50
CA HIS A 98 -5.77 13.92 -6.64
C HIS A 98 -6.55 13.84 -7.95
N LYS A 99 -6.03 14.53 -8.97
CA LYS A 99 -6.66 14.61 -10.31
C LYS A 99 -6.75 13.26 -11.03
N VAL A 100 -5.79 12.36 -10.80
CA VAL A 100 -5.68 11.08 -11.51
C VAL A 100 -5.22 9.98 -10.55
N VAL A 101 -6.09 9.02 -10.29
CA VAL A 101 -5.81 7.83 -9.44
C VAL A 101 -6.29 6.52 -10.07
N GLY A 102 -6.96 6.60 -11.22
CA GLY A 102 -7.70 5.48 -11.79
C GLY A 102 -8.60 4.83 -10.74
N SER A 103 -8.55 3.51 -10.65
CA SER A 103 -9.30 2.69 -9.67
C SER A 103 -8.58 2.47 -8.34
N PHE A 104 -7.53 3.25 -8.05
CA PHE A 104 -6.75 3.15 -6.81
C PHE A 104 -7.07 4.31 -5.87
N ASP A 105 -6.67 4.15 -4.61
CA ASP A 105 -6.78 5.15 -3.55
C ASP A 105 -5.85 6.36 -3.78
N ASN A 106 -4.76 6.18 -4.52
CA ASN A 106 -3.76 7.22 -4.75
C ASN A 106 -3.04 7.09 -6.13
N PRO A 107 -2.34 8.14 -6.60
CA PRO A 107 -1.62 8.10 -7.88
C PRO A 107 -0.46 7.10 -7.94
N ALA A 108 0.09 6.67 -6.79
CA ALA A 108 1.18 5.71 -6.75
C ALA A 108 0.72 4.30 -7.13
N GLY A 109 -0.45 3.85 -6.65
CA GLY A 109 -1.06 2.58 -7.07
C GLY A 109 -1.42 2.57 -8.55
N PHE A 110 -1.93 3.69 -9.05
CA PHE A 110 -2.19 3.86 -10.48
C PHE A 110 -0.93 3.73 -11.32
N ALA A 111 0.10 4.52 -11.00
CA ALA A 111 1.34 4.54 -11.75
C ALA A 111 2.11 3.22 -11.66
N SER A 112 2.09 2.53 -10.51
CA SER A 112 2.78 1.25 -10.35
C SER A 112 2.21 0.18 -11.29
N CYS A 113 0.89 0.05 -11.35
CA CYS A 113 0.17 -0.84 -12.26
C CYS A 113 0.58 -0.62 -13.72
N LEU A 114 0.59 0.64 -14.17
CA LEU A 114 0.96 0.98 -15.54
C LEU A 114 2.45 0.74 -15.83
N CYS A 115 3.35 1.15 -14.92
CA CYS A 115 4.79 1.02 -15.10
C CYS A 115 5.25 -0.45 -15.19
N MET A 116 4.64 -1.33 -14.40
CA MET A 116 5.00 -2.75 -14.35
C MET A 116 4.40 -3.53 -15.52
N GLY A 117 3.23 -3.12 -16.01
CA GLY A 117 2.60 -3.68 -17.19
C GLY A 117 3.21 -3.22 -18.52
N LEU A 118 3.81 -2.02 -18.57
CA LEU A 118 4.32 -1.41 -19.81
C LEU A 118 5.34 -2.27 -20.59
N PRO A 119 6.31 -2.97 -19.95
CA PRO A 119 7.26 -3.82 -20.66
C PRO A 119 6.61 -4.92 -21.51
N PHE A 120 5.42 -5.40 -21.15
CA PHE A 120 4.70 -6.43 -21.91
C PHE A 120 4.27 -5.98 -23.31
N VAL A 121 4.19 -4.66 -23.55
CA VAL A 121 3.96 -4.11 -24.91
C VAL A 121 5.05 -4.54 -25.87
N LEU A 122 6.30 -4.66 -25.41
CA LEU A 122 7.43 -5.09 -26.24
C LEU A 122 7.27 -6.53 -26.72
N LEU A 123 6.73 -7.42 -25.87
CA LEU A 123 6.48 -8.80 -26.25
C LEU A 123 5.34 -8.89 -27.25
N CYS A 124 4.29 -8.09 -27.08
CA CYS A 124 3.21 -7.94 -28.05
C CYS A 124 3.74 -7.43 -29.40
N LEU A 125 4.57 -6.39 -29.41
CA LEU A 125 5.17 -5.82 -30.62
C LEU A 125 6.00 -6.85 -31.40
N LYS A 126 6.81 -7.65 -30.70
CA LYS A 126 7.62 -8.72 -31.32
C LYS A 126 6.77 -9.86 -31.90
N SER A 127 5.59 -10.10 -31.35
CA SER A 127 4.70 -11.18 -31.81
C SER A 127 3.87 -10.84 -33.06
N VAL A 128 3.83 -9.56 -33.45
CA VAL A 128 2.99 -9.05 -34.54
C VAL A 128 3.80 -8.84 -35.82
N ALA A 129 3.30 -9.39 -36.94
CA ALA A 129 3.89 -9.15 -38.26
C ALA A 129 3.38 -7.85 -38.93
N ARG A 130 2.08 -7.56 -38.86
CA ARG A 130 1.44 -6.44 -39.57
C ARG A 130 1.83 -5.07 -39.00
N THR A 131 2.23 -4.15 -39.87
CA THR A 131 2.64 -2.78 -39.50
C THR A 131 1.52 -1.99 -38.82
N SER A 132 0.27 -2.10 -39.28
CA SER A 132 -0.89 -1.42 -38.67
C SER A 132 -1.08 -1.77 -37.20
N HIS A 133 -0.95 -3.05 -36.86
CA HIS A 133 -1.04 -3.52 -35.47
C HIS A 133 0.16 -3.03 -34.63
N LYS A 134 1.36 -2.89 -35.21
CA LYS A 134 2.51 -2.29 -34.51
C LYS A 134 2.26 -0.82 -34.20
N ILE A 135 1.72 -0.06 -35.15
CA ILE A 135 1.33 1.35 -34.95
C ILE A 135 0.31 1.45 -33.81
N GLY A 136 -0.71 0.59 -33.80
CA GLY A 136 -1.69 0.54 -32.71
C GLY A 136 -1.05 0.28 -31.33
N LEU A 137 -0.09 -0.64 -31.25
CA LEU A 137 0.63 -0.91 -29.99
C LEU A 137 1.54 0.26 -29.56
N TYR A 138 2.16 0.99 -30.49
CA TYR A 138 2.92 2.20 -30.16
C TYR A 138 2.02 3.33 -29.64
N LEU A 139 0.86 3.56 -30.27
CA LEU A 139 -0.13 4.53 -29.81
C LEU A 139 -0.65 4.16 -28.42
N LEU A 140 -0.93 2.87 -28.19
CA LEU A 140 -1.34 2.37 -26.88
C LEU A 140 -0.26 2.63 -25.81
N ALA A 141 1.02 2.35 -26.11
CA ALA A 141 2.11 2.65 -25.19
C ALA A 141 2.22 4.15 -24.89
N LEU A 142 2.02 5.01 -25.89
CA LEU A 142 2.02 6.46 -25.72
C LEU A 142 0.91 6.91 -24.77
N VAL A 143 -0.29 6.36 -24.90
CA VAL A 143 -1.42 6.64 -23.99
C VAL A 143 -1.09 6.21 -22.55
N ILE A 144 -0.47 5.05 -22.36
CA ILE A 144 -0.05 4.59 -21.04
C ILE A 144 1.00 5.54 -20.43
N ILE A 145 2.02 5.93 -21.20
CA ILE A 145 3.06 6.86 -20.74
C ILE A 145 2.46 8.22 -20.38
N LEU A 146 1.55 8.73 -21.22
CA LEU A 146 0.84 9.98 -20.97
C LEU A 146 0.06 9.92 -19.65
N ALA A 147 -0.69 8.84 -19.42
CA ALA A 147 -1.45 8.66 -18.17
C ALA A 147 -0.55 8.67 -16.94
N ILE A 148 0.66 8.07 -17.00
CA ILE A 148 1.61 8.08 -15.88
C ILE A 148 2.13 9.49 -15.60
N ILE A 149 2.38 10.30 -16.64
CA ILE A 149 2.80 11.71 -16.50
C ILE A 149 1.67 12.55 -15.90
N LEU A 150 0.43 12.38 -16.37
CA LEU A 150 -0.75 13.10 -15.86
C LEU A 150 -1.07 12.74 -14.40
N ALA A 151 -0.68 11.56 -13.94
CA ALA A 151 -0.77 11.16 -12.53
C ALA A 151 0.25 11.84 -11.61
N GLU A 152 1.19 12.62 -12.16
CA GLU A 152 2.25 13.32 -11.42
C GLU A 152 3.08 12.40 -10.49
N SER A 153 3.20 11.12 -10.84
CA SER A 153 3.92 10.14 -10.04
C SER A 153 5.41 10.17 -10.33
N ARG A 154 6.20 10.78 -9.44
CA ARG A 154 7.68 10.82 -9.53
C ARG A 154 8.29 9.42 -9.60
N SER A 155 7.83 8.50 -8.76
CA SER A 155 8.26 7.09 -8.77
C SER A 155 7.96 6.41 -10.11
N GLY A 156 6.81 6.72 -10.71
CA GLY A 156 6.44 6.22 -12.04
C GLY A 156 7.36 6.72 -13.14
N MET A 157 7.63 8.03 -13.18
CA MET A 157 8.54 8.63 -14.16
C MET A 157 9.96 8.06 -14.05
N ILE A 158 10.50 7.92 -12.83
CA ILE A 158 11.81 7.30 -12.57
C ILE A 158 11.83 5.86 -13.08
N SER A 159 10.77 5.09 -12.80
CA SER A 159 10.67 3.68 -13.22
C SER A 159 10.66 3.53 -14.76
N ILE A 160 9.84 4.31 -15.47
CA ILE A 160 9.82 4.26 -16.94
C ILE A 160 11.19 4.60 -17.52
N VAL A 161 11.86 5.63 -17.00
CA VAL A 161 13.18 6.02 -17.52
C VAL A 161 14.23 4.97 -17.22
N ALA A 162 14.19 4.31 -16.06
CA ALA A 162 15.10 3.19 -15.78
C ALA A 162 14.90 2.04 -16.79
N VAL A 163 13.66 1.63 -17.03
CA VAL A 163 13.32 0.59 -18.01
C VAL A 163 13.73 1.00 -19.43
N ALA A 164 13.41 2.23 -19.85
CA ALA A 164 13.77 2.77 -21.17
C ALA A 164 15.29 2.85 -21.35
N SER A 165 16.03 3.23 -20.31
CA SER A 165 17.50 3.29 -20.33
C SER A 165 18.11 1.92 -20.59
N VAL A 166 17.64 0.88 -19.88
CA VAL A 166 18.10 -0.50 -20.08
C VAL A 166 17.73 -1.02 -21.47
N LEU A 167 16.52 -0.72 -21.95
CA LEU A 167 16.09 -1.08 -23.30
C LEU A 167 16.94 -0.46 -24.39
N CYS A 168 17.16 0.85 -24.31
CA CYS A 168 17.90 1.60 -25.31
C CYS A 168 19.40 1.31 -25.26
N TRP A 169 19.95 0.89 -24.10
CA TRP A 169 21.39 0.64 -23.90
C TRP A 169 22.01 -0.28 -24.96
N HIS A 170 21.29 -1.33 -25.36
CA HIS A 170 21.77 -2.29 -26.36
C HIS A 170 21.86 -1.69 -27.77
N TYR A 171 20.98 -0.72 -28.10
CA TYR A 171 20.91 -0.08 -29.41
C TYR A 171 21.82 1.15 -29.54
N ILE A 172 22.43 1.60 -28.44
CA ILE A 172 23.31 2.77 -28.44
C ILE A 172 24.74 2.33 -28.81
N PRO A 173 25.30 2.83 -29.92
CA PRO A 173 26.66 2.48 -30.32
C PRO A 173 27.66 2.98 -29.27
N PHE A 174 28.77 2.25 -29.07
CA PHE A 174 29.74 2.52 -28.01
C PHE A 174 30.17 3.99 -27.93
N LYS A 175 30.44 4.62 -29.08
CA LYS A 175 30.82 6.05 -29.20
C LYS A 175 29.77 7.05 -28.69
N LYS A 176 28.48 6.66 -28.62
CA LYS A 176 27.38 7.50 -28.13
C LYS A 176 26.96 7.16 -26.69
N ARG A 177 27.54 6.12 -26.06
CA ARG A 177 27.19 5.71 -24.70
C ARG A 177 27.50 6.79 -23.66
N THR A 178 28.62 7.49 -23.78
CA THR A 178 28.95 8.62 -22.88
C THR A 178 27.88 9.71 -22.96
N LYS A 179 27.40 10.06 -24.17
CA LYS A 179 26.31 11.05 -24.35
C LYS A 179 24.99 10.55 -23.77
N ALA A 180 24.69 9.25 -23.90
CA ALA A 180 23.49 8.64 -23.31
C ALA A 180 23.54 8.64 -21.78
N VAL A 181 24.69 8.31 -21.18
CA VAL A 181 24.90 8.41 -19.73
C VAL A 181 24.72 9.86 -19.28
N ILE A 182 25.31 10.82 -19.99
CA ILE A 182 25.12 12.25 -19.70
C ILE A 182 23.64 12.64 -19.77
N LEU A 183 22.88 12.18 -20.76
CA LEU A 183 21.45 12.46 -20.89
C LEU A 183 20.63 11.86 -19.74
N VAL A 184 20.92 10.61 -19.35
CA VAL A 184 20.28 9.95 -18.21
C VAL A 184 20.61 10.67 -16.91
N CYS A 185 21.89 11.03 -16.70
CA CYS A 185 22.31 11.84 -15.56
C CYS A 185 21.64 13.22 -15.57
N ALA A 186 21.54 13.89 -16.72
CA ALA A 186 20.84 15.16 -16.87
C ALA A 186 19.35 15.04 -16.54
N PHE A 187 18.70 13.96 -16.97
CA PHE A 187 17.31 13.68 -16.60
C PHE A 187 17.16 13.45 -15.09
N PHE A 188 18.05 12.67 -14.46
CA PHE A 188 18.04 12.50 -13.00
C PHE A 188 18.35 13.80 -12.26
N LEU A 189 19.18 14.68 -12.82
CA LEU A 189 19.40 16.03 -12.29
C LEU A 189 18.16 16.91 -12.41
N LEU A 190 17.43 16.85 -13.53
CA LEU A 190 16.16 17.56 -13.72
C LEU A 190 15.05 17.02 -12.80
N LEU A 191 14.97 15.70 -12.62
CA LEU A 191 14.13 15.07 -11.60
C LEU A 191 14.59 15.46 -10.19
N GLY A 192 15.89 15.60 -9.95
CA GLY A 192 16.44 16.22 -8.75
C GLY A 192 15.92 17.64 -8.58
N GLY A 193 15.83 18.42 -9.65
CA GLY A 193 15.13 19.71 -9.68
C GLY A 193 13.66 19.63 -9.26
N SER A 194 12.97 18.52 -9.55
CA SER A 194 11.60 18.25 -9.07
C SER A 194 11.47 18.11 -7.55
N TYR A 195 12.59 17.90 -6.83
CA TYR A 195 12.63 18.02 -5.38
C TYR A 195 12.15 19.40 -4.94
N PHE A 196 12.59 20.47 -5.61
CA PHE A 196 12.19 21.85 -5.26
C PHE A 196 10.70 22.13 -5.52
N PHE A 197 10.07 21.45 -6.49
CA PHE A 197 8.65 21.62 -6.78
C PHE A 197 7.71 20.94 -5.78
N LYS A 198 8.16 19.85 -5.11
CA LYS A 198 7.42 19.15 -4.05
C LYS A 198 8.34 18.87 -2.86
N LYS A 199 8.95 19.94 -2.34
CA LYS A 199 9.97 19.89 -1.27
C LYS A 199 9.41 19.28 0.01
N ASP A 200 8.28 19.79 0.48
CA ASP A 200 7.61 19.31 1.70
C ASP A 200 7.34 17.79 1.69
N SER A 201 6.91 17.27 0.53
CA SER A 201 6.69 15.82 0.36
C SER A 201 7.99 15.02 0.42
N ALA A 202 9.10 15.56 -0.10
CA ALA A 202 10.39 14.89 -0.04
C ALA A 202 11.00 14.97 1.38
N ASP A 203 10.92 16.12 2.03
CA ASP A 203 11.40 16.33 3.39
C ASP A 203 10.61 15.49 4.41
N GLY A 204 9.29 15.34 4.22
CA GLY A 204 8.48 14.42 5.00
C GLY A 204 8.97 12.97 4.89
N ARG A 205 9.35 12.50 3.69
CA ARG A 205 9.94 11.16 3.50
C ARG A 205 11.30 11.02 4.15
N LEU A 206 12.12 12.08 4.16
CA LEU A 206 13.41 12.07 4.87
C LEU A 206 13.21 11.90 6.39
N LEU A 207 12.22 12.57 6.99
CA LEU A 207 11.85 12.32 8.38
C LEU A 207 11.46 10.85 8.58
N ILE A 208 10.58 10.33 7.71
CA ILE A 208 10.11 8.94 7.78
C ILE A 208 11.29 7.97 7.78
N TRP A 209 12.22 8.15 6.87
CA TRP A 209 13.40 7.28 6.76
C TRP A 209 14.34 7.44 7.94
N LYS A 210 14.47 8.65 8.49
CA LYS A 210 15.26 8.91 9.69
C LYS A 210 14.69 8.15 10.90
N CYS A 211 13.39 8.26 11.15
CA CYS A 211 12.73 7.53 12.24
C CYS A 211 12.75 6.01 11.98
N SER A 212 12.54 5.58 10.74
CA SER A 212 12.65 4.17 10.34
C SER A 212 14.05 3.60 10.60
N TRP A 213 15.09 4.41 10.43
CA TRP A 213 16.47 3.99 10.71
C TRP A 213 16.71 3.76 12.20
N GLU A 214 16.11 4.57 13.08
CA GLU A 214 16.14 4.31 14.52
C GLU A 214 15.42 2.99 14.86
N MET A 215 14.29 2.69 14.21
CA MET A 215 13.66 1.36 14.35
C MET A 215 14.63 0.23 13.95
N ILE A 216 15.31 0.36 12.82
CA ILE A 216 16.24 -0.68 12.33
C ILE A 216 17.40 -0.90 13.32
N LYS A 217 17.88 0.15 14.00
CA LYS A 217 18.96 0.02 14.99
C LYS A 217 18.56 -0.83 16.19
N ASP A 218 17.28 -0.82 16.57
CA ASP A 218 16.79 -1.56 17.74
C ASP A 218 16.69 -3.08 17.47
N SER A 219 16.49 -3.49 16.22
CA SER A 219 16.53 -4.91 15.82
C SER A 219 17.12 -5.10 14.41
N PRO A 220 18.45 -4.96 14.24
CA PRO A 220 19.06 -4.90 12.91
C PRO A 220 19.13 -6.26 12.22
N ILE A 221 19.28 -7.35 12.97
CA ILE A 221 19.52 -8.69 12.39
C ILE A 221 18.19 -9.33 11.96
N TYR A 222 17.24 -9.40 12.88
CA TYR A 222 15.97 -10.13 12.70
C TYR A 222 14.78 -9.23 12.37
N GLY A 223 14.91 -7.91 12.56
CA GLY A 223 13.79 -6.98 12.43
C GLY A 223 12.80 -7.11 13.59
N HIS A 224 11.67 -6.42 13.43
CA HIS A 224 10.60 -6.30 14.43
C HIS A 224 9.37 -7.18 14.09
N GLY A 225 9.42 -7.95 13.01
CA GLY A 225 8.31 -8.76 12.53
C GLY A 225 7.35 -8.02 11.59
N ILE A 226 6.40 -8.78 11.02
CA ILE A 226 5.45 -8.30 10.03
C ILE A 226 4.54 -7.22 10.63
N ASN A 227 4.28 -6.16 9.88
CA ASN A 227 3.45 -5.00 10.27
C ASN A 227 4.00 -4.16 11.44
N SER A 228 5.23 -4.38 11.86
CA SER A 228 5.89 -3.62 12.93
C SER A 228 5.97 -2.11 12.65
N PHE A 229 6.08 -1.70 11.38
CA PHE A 229 6.01 -0.29 11.01
C PHE A 229 4.70 0.34 11.49
N ARG A 230 3.55 -0.28 11.18
CA ARG A 230 2.23 0.22 11.63
C ARG A 230 2.11 0.17 13.15
N ALA A 231 2.66 -0.86 13.79
CA ALA A 231 2.55 -1.05 15.23
C ALA A 231 3.40 -0.08 16.06
N HIS A 232 4.53 0.42 15.53
CA HIS A 232 5.51 1.13 16.35
C HIS A 232 6.05 2.43 15.77
N TYR A 233 5.96 2.68 14.45
CA TYR A 233 6.63 3.84 13.82
C TYR A 233 6.29 5.18 14.49
N MET A 234 5.03 5.39 14.85
CA MET A 234 4.59 6.65 15.46
C MET A 234 5.23 6.89 16.83
N ASP A 235 5.62 5.84 17.56
CA ASP A 235 6.36 5.97 18.82
C ASP A 235 7.77 6.53 18.57
N TYR A 236 8.45 6.07 17.52
CA TYR A 236 9.76 6.60 17.13
C TYR A 236 9.66 8.03 16.63
N GLN A 237 8.59 8.36 15.91
CA GLN A 237 8.31 9.75 15.51
C GLN A 237 8.05 10.65 16.73
N ALA A 238 7.31 10.17 17.74
CA ALA A 238 7.10 10.90 18.99
C ALA A 238 8.43 11.15 19.73
N ASN A 239 9.25 10.10 19.91
CA ASN A 239 10.57 10.21 20.55
C ASN A 239 11.49 11.21 19.82
N TYR A 240 11.40 11.28 18.48
CA TYR A 240 12.14 12.25 17.69
C TYR A 240 11.75 13.69 18.05
N PHE A 241 10.45 13.98 18.14
CA PHE A 241 9.97 15.33 18.45
C PHE A 241 10.09 15.70 19.93
N GLU A 242 10.07 14.73 20.84
CA GLU A 242 10.45 14.96 22.24
C GLU A 242 11.92 15.42 22.35
N LYS A 243 12.82 14.77 21.60
CA LYS A 243 14.24 15.14 21.57
C LYS A 243 14.52 16.43 20.79
N TYR A 244 13.71 16.74 19.77
CA TYR A 244 13.88 17.91 18.91
C TYR A 244 12.56 18.71 18.70
N PRO A 245 12.01 19.37 19.74
CA PRO A 245 10.69 20.02 19.66
C PRO A 245 10.57 21.14 18.61
N GLY A 246 11.68 21.85 18.35
CA GLY A 246 11.78 22.93 17.36
C GLY A 246 12.15 22.49 15.95
N SER A 247 12.12 21.19 15.65
CA SER A 247 12.48 20.65 14.34
C SER A 247 11.63 21.24 13.22
N SER A 248 12.25 21.60 12.08
CA SER A 248 11.52 22.07 10.89
C SER A 248 10.56 21.00 10.32
N TYR A 249 10.78 19.73 10.65
CA TYR A 249 9.90 18.63 10.25
C TYR A 249 8.55 18.62 10.97
N SER A 250 8.36 19.42 12.02
CA SER A 250 7.11 19.46 12.80
C SER A 250 5.87 19.79 11.95
N MET A 251 6.05 20.57 10.88
CA MET A 251 4.98 20.88 9.92
C MET A 251 4.70 19.78 8.91
N LEU A 252 5.63 18.84 8.74
CA LEU A 252 5.57 17.79 7.72
C LEU A 252 5.09 16.46 8.29
N ALA A 253 5.34 16.22 9.59
CA ALA A 253 4.89 15.04 10.31
C ALA A 253 3.37 14.87 10.26
N ASP A 254 2.95 13.61 10.18
CA ASP A 254 1.55 13.17 10.25
C ASP A 254 1.51 11.68 10.65
N ASN A 255 0.29 11.11 10.73
CA ASN A 255 0.12 9.67 10.85
C ASN A 255 0.51 8.98 9.53
N ILE A 256 1.44 8.01 9.62
CA ILE A 256 2.02 7.36 8.44
C ILE A 256 1.89 5.85 8.58
N LEU A 257 1.43 5.20 7.51
CA LEU A 257 1.18 3.74 7.49
C LEU A 257 2.28 2.95 6.78
N CYS A 258 3.17 3.61 6.05
CA CYS A 258 4.27 2.94 5.34
C CYS A 258 5.51 3.84 5.20
N PRO A 259 6.72 3.25 5.05
CA PRO A 259 7.95 4.00 4.91
C PRO A 259 8.16 4.63 3.52
N PHE A 260 7.24 4.42 2.58
CA PHE A 260 7.39 4.79 1.16
C PHE A 260 8.69 4.24 0.50
N ASN A 261 9.15 3.09 0.99
CA ASN A 261 10.29 2.34 0.47
C ASN A 261 10.18 0.88 0.93
N GLU A 262 9.97 -0.04 0.00
CA GLU A 262 9.76 -1.47 0.33
C GLU A 262 11.02 -2.14 0.90
N TYR A 263 12.22 -1.64 0.57
CA TYR A 263 13.46 -2.17 1.14
C TYR A 263 13.59 -1.78 2.61
N LEU A 264 13.15 -0.58 2.99
CA LEU A 264 13.02 -0.21 4.40
C LEU A 264 11.96 -1.07 5.10
N THR A 265 10.82 -1.33 4.45
CA THR A 265 9.81 -2.27 4.99
C THR A 265 10.42 -3.65 5.28
N VAL A 266 11.23 -4.19 4.35
CA VAL A 266 11.92 -5.48 4.54
C VAL A 266 12.91 -5.42 5.69
N LEU A 267 13.72 -4.37 5.79
CA LEU A 267 14.68 -4.18 6.89
C LEU A 267 13.98 -4.06 8.25
N ILE A 268 12.89 -3.30 8.32
CA ILE A 268 12.13 -3.12 9.57
C ILE A 268 11.47 -4.44 9.99
N ASN A 269 10.87 -5.18 9.04
CA ASN A 269 10.17 -6.41 9.37
C ASN A 269 11.11 -7.60 9.64
N PHE A 270 12.22 -7.71 8.91
CA PHE A 270 13.04 -8.93 8.85
C PHE A 270 14.55 -8.68 9.00
N GLY A 271 14.97 -7.44 9.26
CA GLY A 271 16.36 -7.06 9.41
C GLY A 271 17.20 -7.28 8.16
N PHE A 272 18.53 -7.26 8.34
CA PHE A 272 19.48 -7.54 7.27
C PHE A 272 19.38 -8.98 6.75
N ILE A 273 18.89 -9.94 7.55
CA ILE A 273 18.64 -11.31 7.08
C ILE A 273 17.59 -11.30 5.96
N GLY A 274 16.46 -10.62 6.17
CA GLY A 274 15.41 -10.51 5.15
C GLY A 274 15.90 -9.83 3.87
N LEU A 275 16.70 -8.75 4.03
CA LEU A 275 17.31 -8.07 2.88
C LEU A 275 18.26 -9.00 2.10
N CYS A 276 19.11 -9.75 2.80
CA CYS A 276 20.01 -10.73 2.17
C CYS A 276 19.25 -11.81 1.40
N ILE A 277 18.16 -12.35 1.96
CA ILE A 277 17.30 -13.34 1.28
C ILE A 277 16.70 -12.73 0.00
N LEU A 278 16.21 -11.49 0.07
CA LEU A 278 15.68 -10.79 -1.10
C LEU A 278 16.75 -10.61 -2.20
N LEU A 279 17.97 -10.19 -1.83
CA LEU A 279 19.09 -10.04 -2.77
C LEU A 279 19.48 -11.37 -3.42
N ILE A 280 19.57 -12.46 -2.64
CA ILE A 280 19.84 -13.81 -3.14
C ILE A 280 18.75 -14.25 -4.12
N PHE A 281 17.48 -14.00 -3.80
CA PHE A 281 16.37 -14.33 -4.68
C PHE A 281 16.42 -13.54 -6.00
N MET A 282 16.73 -12.24 -5.96
CA MET A 282 16.92 -11.43 -7.16
C MET A 282 18.10 -11.93 -8.01
N PHE A 283 19.22 -12.28 -7.39
CA PHE A 283 20.36 -12.88 -8.09
C PHE A 283 20.00 -14.22 -8.73
N PHE A 284 19.23 -15.05 -8.03
CA PHE A 284 18.72 -16.30 -8.57
C PHE A 284 17.85 -16.07 -9.81
N LEU A 285 16.93 -15.10 -9.80
CA LEU A 285 16.12 -14.76 -10.98
C LEU A 285 16.96 -14.27 -12.17
N LEU A 286 18.01 -13.49 -11.92
CA LEU A 286 18.98 -13.09 -12.94
C LEU A 286 19.72 -14.30 -13.50
N PHE A 287 20.18 -15.21 -12.63
CA PHE A 287 20.80 -16.47 -13.05
C PHE A 287 19.86 -17.31 -13.93
N CYS A 288 18.56 -17.38 -13.58
CA CYS A 288 17.55 -18.07 -14.39
C CYS A 288 17.46 -17.49 -15.81
N TYR A 289 17.49 -16.17 -15.92
CA TYR A 289 17.50 -15.48 -17.22
C TYR A 289 18.75 -15.80 -18.03
N TYR A 290 19.94 -15.66 -17.45
CA TYR A 290 21.20 -15.89 -18.16
C TYR A 290 21.36 -17.32 -18.65
N LYS A 291 20.76 -18.31 -17.96
CA LYS A 291 20.73 -19.70 -18.42
C LYS A 291 19.86 -19.90 -19.67
N HIS A 292 18.78 -19.12 -19.81
CA HIS A 292 17.82 -19.25 -20.92
C HIS A 292 17.33 -17.90 -21.44
N PRO A 293 18.21 -17.07 -22.05
CA PRO A 293 17.85 -15.73 -22.48
C PRO A 293 16.94 -15.80 -23.71
N ARG A 294 15.67 -15.40 -23.55
CA ARG A 294 14.72 -15.19 -24.65
C ARG A 294 13.88 -13.95 -24.40
N ASP A 295 13.16 -13.50 -25.41
CA ASP A 295 12.32 -12.30 -25.34
C ASP A 295 11.33 -12.31 -24.17
N LYS A 296 10.70 -13.46 -23.89
CA LYS A 296 9.73 -13.60 -22.79
C LYS A 296 10.39 -13.37 -21.42
N GLN A 297 11.57 -13.95 -21.21
CA GLN A 297 12.34 -13.80 -19.97
C GLN A 297 12.92 -12.38 -19.85
N TRP A 298 13.33 -11.76 -20.95
CA TRP A 298 13.82 -10.39 -20.96
C TRP A 298 12.74 -9.40 -20.54
N VAL A 299 11.53 -9.53 -21.08
CA VAL A 299 10.40 -8.67 -20.71
C VAL A 299 10.01 -8.87 -19.24
N ALA A 300 10.05 -10.09 -18.71
CA ALA A 300 9.84 -10.36 -17.29
C ALA A 300 10.89 -9.65 -16.40
N LEU A 301 12.18 -9.69 -16.79
CA LEU A 301 13.21 -8.93 -16.06
C LEU A 301 13.00 -7.42 -16.11
N LEU A 302 12.52 -6.87 -17.22
CA LEU A 302 12.23 -5.43 -17.32
C LEU A 302 11.03 -5.02 -16.46
N SER A 303 10.01 -5.89 -16.35
CA SER A 303 8.91 -5.66 -15.41
C SER A 303 9.40 -5.73 -13.96
N LEU A 304 10.22 -6.72 -13.59
CA LEU A 304 10.83 -6.77 -12.26
C LEU A 304 11.79 -5.60 -11.97
N LEU A 305 12.49 -5.09 -12.97
CA LEU A 305 13.27 -3.86 -12.85
C LEU A 305 12.36 -2.66 -12.56
N SER A 306 11.23 -2.55 -13.26
CA SER A 306 10.20 -1.54 -13.02
C SER A 306 9.71 -1.59 -11.58
N VAL A 307 9.41 -2.80 -11.06
CA VAL A 307 9.03 -3.03 -9.66
C VAL A 307 10.13 -2.56 -8.71
N SER A 308 11.37 -3.03 -8.93
CA SER A 308 12.52 -2.76 -8.05
C SER A 308 12.81 -1.27 -7.92
N VAL A 309 12.80 -0.53 -9.04
CA VAL A 309 13.04 0.92 -9.05
C VAL A 309 11.87 1.67 -8.40
N PHE A 310 10.63 1.27 -8.67
CA PHE A 310 9.46 1.91 -8.08
C PHE A 310 9.41 1.71 -6.55
N SER A 311 9.82 0.53 -6.07
CA SER A 311 9.89 0.16 -4.65
C SER A 311 10.89 0.97 -3.82
N LEU A 312 11.85 1.69 -4.43
CA LEU A 312 12.76 2.60 -3.71
C LEU A 312 12.04 3.83 -3.15
N PHE A 313 10.92 4.23 -3.77
CA PHE A 313 10.26 5.51 -3.52
C PHE A 313 8.75 5.39 -3.31
N SER A 314 8.22 4.17 -3.20
CA SER A 314 6.80 3.88 -3.02
C SER A 314 6.58 2.48 -2.45
N TYR A 315 5.31 2.11 -2.28
CA TYR A 315 4.82 0.87 -1.65
C TYR A 315 3.96 0.04 -2.64
N PRO A 316 4.49 -0.38 -3.80
CA PRO A 316 3.69 -1.06 -4.80
C PRO A 316 3.08 -2.39 -4.32
N PHE A 317 3.66 -3.06 -3.32
CA PHE A 317 3.17 -4.35 -2.84
C PHE A 317 1.94 -4.26 -1.93
N THR A 318 1.47 -3.05 -1.61
CA THR A 318 0.13 -2.84 -1.04
C THR A 318 -0.98 -3.30 -1.99
N TYR A 319 -0.72 -3.33 -3.31
CA TYR A 319 -1.72 -3.65 -4.32
C TYR A 319 -1.58 -5.10 -4.83
N PRO A 320 -2.68 -5.88 -4.86
CA PRO A 320 -2.63 -7.29 -5.26
C PRO A 320 -2.22 -7.49 -6.73
N PHE A 321 -2.51 -6.55 -7.63
CA PHE A 321 -2.09 -6.65 -9.03
C PHE A 321 -0.57 -6.77 -9.17
N ILE A 322 0.20 -6.10 -8.32
CA ILE A 322 1.67 -6.15 -8.39
C ILE A 322 2.17 -7.55 -8.02
N TRP A 323 1.55 -8.19 -7.04
CA TRP A 323 1.82 -9.59 -6.71
C TRP A 323 1.50 -10.53 -7.87
N VAL A 324 0.38 -10.31 -8.57
CA VAL A 324 0.03 -11.09 -9.77
C VAL A 324 1.10 -10.99 -10.85
N ILE A 325 1.59 -9.77 -11.13
CA ILE A 325 2.63 -9.53 -12.13
C ILE A 325 3.97 -10.14 -11.72
N VAL A 326 4.43 -9.90 -10.48
CA VAL A 326 5.70 -10.46 -9.98
C VAL A 326 5.68 -11.99 -9.99
N CYS A 327 4.58 -12.62 -9.55
CA CYS A 327 4.43 -14.08 -9.62
C CYS A 327 4.46 -14.59 -11.06
N PHE A 328 3.84 -13.86 -11.99
CA PHE A 328 3.87 -14.21 -13.41
C PHE A 328 5.28 -14.09 -14.00
N ASP A 329 6.03 -13.04 -13.68
CA ASP A 329 7.42 -12.85 -14.12
C ASP A 329 8.35 -13.93 -13.59
N VAL A 330 8.26 -14.22 -12.29
CA VAL A 330 8.99 -15.29 -11.61
C VAL A 330 8.69 -16.64 -12.28
N TYR A 331 7.42 -16.93 -12.59
CA TYR A 331 7.04 -18.13 -13.34
C TYR A 331 7.70 -18.18 -14.73
N VAL A 332 7.68 -17.08 -15.49
CA VAL A 332 8.27 -17.02 -16.84
C VAL A 332 9.78 -17.28 -16.82
N LEU A 333 10.47 -16.81 -15.77
CA LEU A 333 11.91 -16.99 -15.57
C LEU A 333 12.26 -18.43 -15.14
N ILE A 334 11.53 -18.99 -14.17
CA ILE A 334 11.90 -20.26 -13.55
C ILE A 334 11.39 -21.48 -14.33
N ARG A 335 10.28 -21.39 -15.09
CA ARG A 335 9.58 -22.56 -15.67
C ARG A 335 10.41 -23.51 -16.54
N LYS A 336 11.59 -23.09 -17.00
CA LYS A 336 12.51 -23.93 -17.80
C LYS A 336 13.61 -24.59 -17.00
N ILE A 337 13.80 -24.15 -15.77
CA ILE A 337 14.71 -24.80 -14.84
C ILE A 337 14.01 -26.07 -14.39
N ARG A 338 14.63 -27.20 -14.72
CA ARG A 338 14.09 -28.51 -14.42
C ARG A 338 14.23 -28.75 -12.92
N CYS A 339 13.21 -28.37 -12.17
CA CYS A 339 13.16 -28.59 -10.74
C CYS A 339 12.21 -29.77 -10.45
N TRP A 340 12.83 -30.92 -10.16
CA TRP A 340 12.26 -32.05 -9.43
C TRP A 340 11.21 -32.91 -10.17
N VAL A 341 11.48 -34.21 -10.29
CA VAL A 341 10.54 -35.21 -10.82
C VAL A 341 10.00 -36.04 -9.65
N PHE A 342 8.81 -35.70 -9.17
CA PHE A 342 8.11 -36.52 -8.16
C PHE A 342 7.41 -37.72 -8.80
N ALA A 343 7.28 -38.83 -8.06
CA ALA A 343 6.47 -39.98 -8.47
C ALA A 343 4.96 -39.62 -8.56
N SER A 344 4.21 -40.33 -9.41
CA SER A 344 2.84 -39.96 -9.79
C SER A 344 1.82 -39.96 -8.63
N LEU A 345 1.96 -40.89 -7.68
CA LEU A 345 1.07 -41.00 -6.52
C LEU A 345 1.16 -39.78 -5.59
N TYR A 346 2.39 -39.36 -5.25
CA TYR A 346 2.62 -38.17 -4.43
C TYR A 346 2.12 -36.89 -5.09
N LYS A 347 2.10 -36.82 -6.43
CA LYS A 347 1.54 -35.69 -7.17
C LYS A 347 0.02 -35.59 -7.01
N GLN A 348 -0.70 -36.71 -7.06
CA GLN A 348 -2.16 -36.73 -6.90
C GLN A 348 -2.57 -36.40 -5.47
N LEU A 349 -1.91 -37.03 -4.48
CA LEU A 349 -2.14 -36.73 -3.06
C LEU A 349 -1.88 -35.26 -2.75
N PHE A 350 -0.77 -34.71 -3.26
CA PHE A 350 -0.46 -33.28 -3.11
C PHE A 350 -1.54 -32.37 -3.71
N CYS A 351 -2.07 -32.71 -4.89
CA CYS A 351 -3.15 -31.93 -5.51
C CYS A 351 -4.43 -31.97 -4.66
N ILE A 352 -4.82 -33.13 -4.13
CA ILE A 352 -6.01 -33.29 -3.28
C ILE A 352 -5.88 -32.48 -1.99
N VAL A 353 -4.75 -32.61 -1.29
CA VAL A 353 -4.47 -31.82 -0.07
C VAL A 353 -4.50 -30.32 -0.39
N SER A 354 -3.91 -29.91 -1.51
CA SER A 354 -3.93 -28.50 -1.95
C SER A 354 -5.34 -27.98 -2.21
N VAL A 355 -6.22 -28.80 -2.80
CA VAL A 355 -7.64 -28.44 -3.01
C VAL A 355 -8.35 -28.26 -1.67
N MET A 356 -8.17 -29.17 -0.72
CA MET A 356 -8.78 -29.07 0.62
C MET A 356 -8.32 -27.81 1.36
N LEU A 357 -7.03 -27.49 1.28
CA LEU A 357 -6.47 -26.26 1.84
C LEU A 357 -7.06 -25.01 1.18
N CYS A 358 -7.23 -25.01 -0.15
CA CYS A 358 -7.86 -23.89 -0.86
C CYS A 358 -9.33 -23.72 -0.47
N LEU A 359 -10.08 -24.81 -0.28
CA LEU A 359 -11.48 -24.76 0.18
C LEU A 359 -11.59 -24.23 1.61
N PHE A 360 -10.73 -24.68 2.52
CA PHE A 360 -10.67 -24.15 3.88
C PHE A 360 -10.31 -22.65 3.89
N PHE A 361 -9.34 -22.25 3.06
CA PHE A 361 -8.99 -20.84 2.91
C PHE A 361 -10.15 -20.01 2.35
N LEU A 362 -10.88 -20.52 1.35
CA LEU A 362 -12.08 -19.85 0.82
C LEU A 362 -13.16 -19.69 1.89
N TYR A 363 -13.38 -20.70 2.73
CA TYR A 363 -14.30 -20.58 3.86
C TYR A 363 -13.86 -19.47 4.83
N LYS A 364 -12.57 -19.41 5.19
CA LYS A 364 -12.04 -18.34 6.05
C LYS A 364 -12.11 -16.96 5.39
N LEU A 365 -11.90 -16.88 4.08
CA LEU A 365 -12.03 -15.64 3.32
C LEU A 365 -13.49 -15.18 3.28
N TYR A 366 -14.43 -16.09 3.09
CA TYR A 366 -15.87 -15.79 3.17
C TYR A 366 -16.24 -15.20 4.54
N GLN A 367 -15.83 -15.86 5.63
CA GLN A 367 -16.04 -15.35 6.99
C GLN A 367 -15.47 -13.95 7.18
N ARG A 368 -14.27 -13.68 6.62
CA ARG A 368 -13.66 -12.35 6.68
C ARG A 368 -14.45 -11.32 5.86
N MET A 369 -14.91 -11.66 4.66
CA MET A 369 -15.69 -10.74 3.83
C MET A 369 -17.04 -10.40 4.46
N GLU A 370 -17.75 -11.40 4.97
CA GLU A 370 -19.01 -11.21 5.70
C GLU A 370 -18.79 -10.30 6.92
N ALA A 371 -17.74 -10.55 7.71
CA ALA A 371 -17.40 -9.71 8.85
C ALA A 371 -17.09 -8.26 8.48
N GLU A 372 -16.46 -8.00 7.32
CA GLU A 372 -16.21 -6.62 6.85
C GLU A 372 -17.52 -5.92 6.44
N TYR A 373 -18.46 -6.63 5.80
CA TYR A 373 -19.77 -6.08 5.45
C TYR A 373 -20.58 -5.74 6.70
N THR A 374 -20.68 -6.69 7.64
CA THR A 374 -21.42 -6.47 8.90
C THR A 374 -20.77 -5.40 9.77
N TRP A 375 -19.44 -5.27 9.73
CA TRP A 375 -18.76 -4.19 10.45
C TRP A 375 -19.06 -2.82 9.85
N ASP A 376 -19.08 -2.70 8.52
CA ASP A 376 -19.40 -1.44 7.84
C ASP A 376 -20.79 -0.90 8.22
N ASP A 377 -21.77 -1.80 8.38
CA ASP A 377 -23.14 -1.45 8.78
C ASP A 377 -23.20 -0.73 10.13
N VAL A 378 -22.26 -0.98 11.05
CA VAL A 378 -22.22 -0.37 12.40
C VAL A 378 -21.10 0.64 12.61
N ALA A 379 -20.07 0.65 11.76
CA ALA A 379 -18.85 1.43 11.97
C ALA A 379 -19.06 2.95 12.05
N TYR A 380 -20.13 3.45 11.44
CA TYR A 380 -20.43 4.89 11.33
C TYR A 380 -21.77 5.29 11.94
N LEU A 381 -22.42 4.37 12.67
CA LEU A 381 -23.67 4.63 13.39
C LEU A 381 -23.39 5.07 14.82
N HIS A 382 -24.40 5.67 15.46
CA HIS A 382 -24.35 5.97 16.88
C HIS A 382 -24.28 4.66 17.70
N ALA A 383 -23.59 4.72 18.83
CA ALA A 383 -23.47 3.58 19.72
C ALA A 383 -24.84 3.20 20.32
N THR A 384 -25.20 1.93 20.14
CA THR A 384 -26.39 1.29 20.69
C THR A 384 -26.05 -0.10 21.23
N ASP A 385 -26.88 -0.66 22.10
CA ASP A 385 -26.72 -2.04 22.58
C ASP A 385 -26.66 -3.05 21.43
N GLU A 386 -27.43 -2.82 20.36
CA GLU A 386 -27.41 -3.64 19.14
C GLU A 386 -26.06 -3.55 18.42
N SER A 387 -25.50 -2.34 18.28
CA SER A 387 -24.18 -2.16 17.67
C SER A 387 -23.07 -2.87 18.47
N LEU A 388 -23.16 -2.85 19.80
CA LEU A 388 -22.18 -3.51 20.68
C LEU A 388 -22.26 -5.03 20.57
N ALA A 389 -23.47 -5.60 20.51
CA ALA A 389 -23.66 -7.03 20.28
C ALA A 389 -23.06 -7.47 18.94
N ILE A 390 -23.18 -6.63 17.89
CA ILE A 390 -22.55 -6.88 16.60
C ILE A 390 -21.02 -6.85 16.73
N TYR A 391 -20.44 -5.83 17.36
CA TYR A 391 -18.99 -5.78 17.60
C TYR A 391 -18.48 -7.01 18.38
N GLU A 392 -19.18 -7.43 19.43
CA GLU A 392 -18.82 -8.62 20.19
C GLU A 392 -18.82 -9.88 19.32
N SER A 393 -19.85 -10.04 18.47
CA SER A 393 -19.96 -11.18 17.54
C SER A 393 -18.84 -11.24 16.49
N LEU A 394 -18.31 -10.08 16.08
CA LEU A 394 -17.26 -9.95 15.08
C LEU A 394 -15.85 -10.12 15.68
N MET A 395 -15.71 -9.98 17.00
CA MET A 395 -14.43 -10.04 17.70
C MET A 395 -13.60 -11.29 17.40
N PRO A 396 -14.15 -12.52 17.30
CA PRO A 396 -13.36 -13.72 16.98
C PRO A 396 -12.75 -13.72 15.58
N ILE A 397 -13.30 -12.94 14.64
CA ILE A 397 -12.85 -12.88 13.24
C ILE A 397 -11.93 -11.68 13.02
N LEU A 398 -12.23 -10.54 13.64
CA LEU A 398 -11.55 -9.26 13.42
C LEU A 398 -10.58 -8.89 14.55
N THR A 399 -10.26 -9.80 15.48
CA THR A 399 -9.43 -9.54 16.69
C THR A 399 -8.10 -8.84 16.43
N ARG A 400 -7.49 -9.06 15.26
CA ARG A 400 -6.18 -8.49 14.89
C ARG A 400 -6.29 -7.30 13.95
N ASN A 401 -7.50 -6.83 13.65
CA ASN A 401 -7.71 -5.66 12.83
C ASN A 401 -7.70 -4.41 13.72
N PRO A 402 -6.66 -3.56 13.66
CA PRO A 402 -6.55 -2.40 14.54
C PRO A 402 -7.69 -1.39 14.34
N TYR A 403 -8.16 -1.22 13.10
CA TYR A 403 -9.26 -0.29 12.83
C TYR A 403 -10.58 -0.76 13.44
N PHE A 404 -10.82 -2.07 13.43
CA PHE A 404 -11.96 -2.67 14.12
C PHE A 404 -11.87 -2.50 15.62
N LEU A 405 -10.72 -2.80 16.22
CA LEU A 405 -10.50 -2.62 17.66
C LEU A 405 -10.65 -1.16 18.09
N TYR A 406 -10.16 -0.22 17.28
CA TYR A 406 -10.33 1.21 17.52
C TYR A 406 -11.80 1.62 17.48
N ASN A 407 -12.53 1.26 16.42
CA ASN A 407 -13.96 1.59 16.30
C ASN A 407 -14.76 0.99 17.47
N TYR A 408 -14.48 -0.27 17.83
CA TYR A 408 -15.14 -0.92 18.96
C TYR A 408 -14.84 -0.20 20.29
N ALA A 409 -13.58 0.18 20.54
CA ALA A 409 -13.21 0.94 21.72
C ALA A 409 -13.91 2.30 21.80
N VAL A 410 -14.07 3.00 20.66
CA VAL A 410 -14.83 4.25 20.57
C VAL A 410 -16.31 4.01 20.90
N THR A 411 -16.94 2.99 20.29
CA THR A 411 -18.35 2.66 20.56
C THR A 411 -18.59 2.33 22.04
N LEU A 412 -17.66 1.61 22.69
CA LEU A 412 -17.72 1.32 24.12
C LEU A 412 -17.57 2.57 24.99
N LEU A 413 -16.72 3.52 24.57
CA LEU A 413 -16.56 4.80 25.28
C LEU A 413 -17.84 5.65 25.18
N ASP A 414 -18.49 5.67 24.03
CA ASP A 414 -19.72 6.45 23.80
C ASP A 414 -20.90 6.00 24.68
N VAL A 415 -20.90 4.74 25.15
CA VAL A 415 -21.89 4.19 26.09
C VAL A 415 -21.40 4.12 27.55
N ASP A 416 -20.27 4.74 27.86
CA ASP A 416 -19.66 4.79 29.20
C ASP A 416 -19.17 3.41 29.75
N CYS A 417 -18.90 2.44 28.87
CA CYS A 417 -18.25 1.16 29.22
C CYS A 417 -16.72 1.32 29.24
N LEU A 418 -16.21 2.01 30.26
CA LEU A 418 -14.82 2.48 30.32
C LEU A 418 -13.77 1.35 30.38
N ASP A 419 -14.02 0.29 31.15
CA ASP A 419 -13.04 -0.80 31.33
C ASP A 419 -12.90 -1.64 30.07
N GLU A 420 -14.02 -1.97 29.41
CA GLU A 420 -14.02 -2.68 28.13
C GLU A 420 -13.43 -1.81 27.02
N SER A 421 -13.76 -0.52 26.99
CA SER A 421 -13.16 0.44 26.04
C SER A 421 -11.64 0.48 26.18
N LEU A 422 -11.14 0.57 27.42
CA LEU A 422 -9.72 0.55 27.71
C LEU A 422 -9.05 -0.75 27.25
N ASP A 423 -9.66 -1.90 27.55
CA ASP A 423 -9.15 -3.21 27.10
C ASP A 423 -9.01 -3.25 25.57
N LYS A 424 -10.05 -2.86 24.82
CA LYS A 424 -10.00 -2.86 23.34
C LYS A 424 -8.99 -1.85 22.79
N ALA A 425 -8.89 -0.67 23.38
CA ALA A 425 -7.90 0.34 22.98
C ALA A 425 -6.46 -0.13 23.23
N LEU A 426 -6.20 -0.81 24.35
CA LEU A 426 -4.89 -1.40 24.66
C LEU A 426 -4.56 -2.58 23.74
N GLN A 427 -5.53 -3.42 23.41
CA GLN A 427 -5.36 -4.45 22.38
C GLN A 427 -5.05 -3.84 21.01
N CYS A 428 -5.71 -2.73 20.66
CA CYS A 428 -5.46 -2.01 19.41
C CYS A 428 -4.02 -1.51 19.32
N LYS A 429 -3.49 -0.97 20.43
CA LYS A 429 -2.14 -0.40 20.54
C LYS A 429 -1.02 -1.40 20.22
N VAL A 430 -1.28 -2.70 20.37
CA VAL A 430 -0.33 -3.76 19.98
C VAL A 430 -0.11 -3.80 18.46
N TYR A 431 -1.12 -3.43 17.67
CA TYR A 431 -1.09 -3.54 16.21
C TYR A 431 -0.97 -2.20 15.48
N TRP A 432 -1.25 -1.09 16.16
CA TRP A 432 -1.32 0.22 15.55
C TRP A 432 -0.94 1.32 16.55
N ALA A 433 0.20 1.98 16.29
CA ALA A 433 0.55 3.22 16.97
C ALA A 433 0.03 4.39 16.13
N ASP A 434 -0.83 5.22 16.72
CA ASP A 434 -1.48 6.32 16.03
C ASP A 434 -1.84 7.46 16.98
N CYS A 435 -1.76 8.69 16.48
CA CYS A 435 -2.14 9.88 17.23
C CYS A 435 -3.59 9.81 17.75
N ASP A 436 -4.52 9.28 16.95
CA ASP A 436 -5.94 9.25 17.30
C ASP A 436 -6.23 8.15 18.34
N LEU A 437 -5.50 7.03 18.31
CA LEU A 437 -5.55 6.02 19.37
C LEU A 437 -4.98 6.55 20.70
N GLU A 438 -3.90 7.31 20.68
CA GLU A 438 -3.38 7.94 21.91
C GLU A 438 -4.36 9.02 22.44
N LEU A 439 -5.09 9.74 21.57
CA LEU A 439 -6.16 10.63 22.01
C LEU A 439 -7.31 9.87 22.67
N LEU A 440 -7.73 8.73 22.09
CA LEU A 440 -8.76 7.87 22.65
C LEU A 440 -8.35 7.35 24.04
N LEU A 441 -7.13 6.82 24.19
CA LEU A 441 -6.61 6.39 25.49
C LEU A 441 -6.60 7.54 26.50
N GLY A 442 -6.17 8.74 26.08
CA GLY A 442 -6.22 9.93 26.91
C GLY A 442 -7.64 10.28 27.37
N ASP A 443 -8.62 10.20 26.47
CA ASP A 443 -10.04 10.46 26.77
C ASP A 443 -10.62 9.42 27.75
N ILE A 444 -10.30 8.13 27.58
CA ILE A 444 -10.71 7.04 28.50
C ILE A 444 -10.14 7.28 29.91
N TYR A 445 -8.83 7.51 30.03
CA TYR A 445 -8.19 7.76 31.32
C TYR A 445 -8.68 9.04 31.99
N LYS A 446 -9.03 10.07 31.19
CA LYS A 446 -9.64 11.30 31.73
C LYS A 446 -11.00 11.00 32.37
N GLN A 447 -11.86 10.23 31.71
CA GLN A 447 -13.18 9.85 32.26
C GLN A 447 -13.05 8.99 33.52
N ARG A 448 -12.01 8.16 33.61
CA ARG A 448 -11.62 7.42 34.83
C ARG A 448 -11.01 8.30 35.93
N LYS A 449 -10.81 9.60 35.69
CA LYS A 449 -10.14 10.56 36.59
C LYS A 449 -8.67 10.23 36.86
N GLU A 450 -8.04 9.45 35.99
CA GLU A 450 -6.61 9.13 36.03
C GLU A 450 -5.82 10.18 35.23
N TYR A 451 -5.88 11.42 35.71
CA TYR A 451 -5.47 12.61 34.95
C TYR A 451 -3.98 12.62 34.54
N GLU A 452 -3.07 12.12 35.38
CA GLU A 452 -1.64 12.02 35.04
C GLU A 452 -1.36 11.05 33.88
N ILE A 453 -2.16 9.98 33.77
CA ILE A 453 -2.02 9.01 32.67
C ILE A 453 -2.62 9.62 31.40
N SER A 454 -3.79 10.26 31.52
CA SER A 454 -4.43 10.99 30.42
C SER A 454 -3.50 12.04 29.79
N GLU A 455 -2.85 12.86 30.63
CA GLU A 455 -1.91 13.89 30.19
C GLU A 455 -0.74 13.29 29.40
N ARG A 456 -0.18 12.17 29.85
CA ARG A 456 0.92 11.47 29.13
C ARG A 456 0.50 11.02 27.74
N HIS A 457 -0.71 10.49 27.60
CA HIS A 457 -1.25 10.08 26.30
C HIS A 457 -1.45 11.28 25.36
N TYR A 458 -2.01 12.39 25.85
CA TYR A 458 -2.16 13.60 25.03
C TYR A 458 -0.82 14.23 24.64
N LYS A 459 0.17 14.25 25.54
CA LYS A 459 1.54 14.70 25.24
C LYS A 459 2.18 13.83 24.16
N LYS A 460 2.03 12.51 24.27
CA LYS A 460 2.53 11.56 23.27
C LYS A 460 1.86 11.76 21.92
N ALA A 461 0.54 11.93 21.88
CA ALA A 461 -0.20 12.27 20.66
C ALA A 461 0.29 13.59 20.02
N SER A 462 0.56 14.61 20.85
CA SER A 462 1.15 15.88 20.40
C SER A 462 2.54 15.70 19.81
N CYS A 463 3.35 14.80 20.35
CA CYS A 463 4.70 14.51 19.84
C CYS A 463 4.66 13.62 18.58
N MET A 464 3.71 12.70 18.49
CA MET A 464 3.46 11.90 17.28
C MET A 464 3.17 12.81 16.08
N CYS A 465 2.29 13.80 16.26
CA CYS A 465 1.84 14.70 15.20
C CYS A 465 1.88 16.18 15.64
N PRO A 466 3.07 16.82 15.68
CA PRO A 466 3.24 18.17 16.23
C PRO A 466 2.41 19.25 15.53
N CYS A 467 1.97 19.05 14.30
CA CYS A 467 1.13 20.02 13.60
C CYS A 467 -0.36 19.96 14.01
N ARG A 468 -0.82 18.90 14.68
CA ARG A 468 -2.24 18.73 15.07
C ARG A 468 -2.58 19.62 16.27
N PHE A 469 -3.80 20.16 16.26
CA PHE A 469 -4.33 21.02 17.33
C PHE A 469 -5.10 20.23 18.39
N MET A 470 -5.67 19.08 18.02
CA MET A 470 -6.52 18.29 18.92
C MET A 470 -5.80 17.84 20.19
N PRO A 471 -4.55 17.33 20.15
CA PRO A 471 -3.85 16.95 21.37
C PRO A 471 -3.66 18.10 22.36
N LEU A 472 -3.33 19.30 21.85
CA LEU A 472 -3.19 20.49 22.69
C LEU A 472 -4.54 20.92 23.29
N TYR A 473 -5.60 20.87 22.50
CA TYR A 473 -6.94 21.20 22.95
C TYR A 473 -7.43 20.24 24.04
N ARG A 474 -7.15 18.94 23.90
CA ARG A 474 -7.44 17.94 24.94
C ARG A 474 -6.68 18.19 26.25
N MET A 475 -5.40 18.56 26.18
CA MET A 475 -4.64 18.98 27.37
C MET A 475 -5.22 20.23 28.01
N PHE A 476 -5.63 21.22 27.23
CA PHE A 476 -6.32 22.41 27.73
C PHE A 476 -7.61 22.06 28.48
N GLU A 477 -8.45 21.19 27.91
CA GLU A 477 -9.67 20.70 28.58
C GLU A 477 -9.35 19.93 29.87
N LEU A 478 -8.32 19.09 29.86
CA LEU A 478 -7.86 18.34 31.04
C LEU A 478 -7.44 19.26 32.19
N TYR A 479 -6.57 20.25 31.93
CA TYR A 479 -6.12 21.18 32.97
C TYR A 479 -7.27 22.03 33.54
N LYS A 480 -8.25 22.38 32.71
CA LYS A 480 -9.47 23.06 33.19
C LYS A 480 -10.26 22.19 34.16
N GLU A 481 -10.41 20.91 33.84
CA GLU A 481 -11.15 19.95 34.66
C GLU A 481 -10.48 19.72 36.02
N VAL A 482 -9.14 19.63 36.04
CA VAL A 482 -8.34 19.50 37.27
C VAL A 482 -8.28 20.81 38.08
N GLY A 483 -8.58 21.96 37.46
CA GLY A 483 -8.49 23.28 38.09
C GLY A 483 -7.09 23.89 38.04
N ASP A 484 -6.17 23.35 37.24
CA ASP A 484 -4.83 23.88 37.04
C ASP A 484 -4.85 25.07 36.07
N ARG A 485 -5.02 26.27 36.64
CA ARG A 485 -5.12 27.51 35.87
C ARG A 485 -3.83 27.86 35.13
N GLU A 486 -2.67 27.56 35.70
CA GLU A 486 -1.38 27.94 35.12
C GLU A 486 -1.12 27.16 33.83
N HIS A 487 -1.23 25.82 33.89
CA HIS A 487 -1.03 24.97 32.71
C HIS A 487 -2.15 25.15 31.68
N SER A 488 -3.39 25.39 32.13
CA SER A 488 -4.51 25.71 31.23
C SER A 488 -4.26 26.99 30.42
N GLN A 489 -3.85 28.08 31.08
CA GLN A 489 -3.52 29.34 30.40
C GLN A 489 -2.32 29.19 29.46
N SER A 490 -1.29 28.45 29.88
CA SER A 490 -0.13 28.15 29.04
C SER A 490 -0.53 27.41 27.75
N MET A 491 -1.36 26.36 27.86
CA MET A 491 -1.88 25.66 26.67
C MET A 491 -2.76 26.54 25.80
N ALA A 492 -3.56 27.41 26.39
CA ALA A 492 -4.41 28.32 25.65
C ALA A 492 -3.60 29.28 24.76
N GLN A 493 -2.53 29.87 25.32
CA GLN A 493 -1.59 30.70 24.58
C GLN A 493 -0.91 29.90 23.46
N LEU A 494 -0.40 28.71 23.77
CA LEU A 494 0.24 27.82 22.78
C LEU A 494 -0.70 27.52 21.59
N ILE A 495 -1.97 27.20 21.85
CA ILE A 495 -2.97 26.93 20.80
C ILE A 495 -3.22 28.16 19.92
N ILE A 496 -3.33 29.35 20.52
CA ILE A 496 -3.60 30.58 19.79
C ILE A 496 -2.44 30.94 18.86
N GLU A 497 -1.22 30.85 19.37
CA GLU A 497 0.02 31.20 18.66
C GLU A 497 0.41 30.14 17.62
N LYS A 498 0.02 28.88 17.84
CA LYS A 498 0.43 27.78 16.97
C LYS A 498 0.07 28.04 15.49
N PRO A 499 1.06 27.92 14.58
CA PRO A 499 0.84 28.06 13.14
C PRO A 499 -0.03 26.93 12.57
N ILE A 500 -0.85 27.26 11.57
CA ILE A 500 -1.85 26.35 10.98
C ILE A 500 -1.29 25.74 9.69
N LYS A 501 -1.09 24.41 9.66
CA LYS A 501 -0.69 23.64 8.47
C LYS A 501 -1.79 23.61 7.39
N VAL A 502 -3.00 23.18 7.78
CA VAL A 502 -4.18 23.10 6.89
C VAL A 502 -5.33 23.83 7.57
N ARG A 503 -5.95 24.79 6.88
CA ARG A 503 -7.10 25.53 7.42
C ARG A 503 -8.32 24.61 7.45
N SER A 504 -8.93 24.45 8.62
CA SER A 504 -10.19 23.71 8.80
C SER A 504 -11.19 24.47 9.67
N SER A 505 -12.47 24.11 9.58
CA SER A 505 -13.52 24.59 10.50
C SER A 505 -13.22 24.22 11.95
N MET A 506 -12.79 22.98 12.19
CA MET A 506 -12.42 22.48 13.52
C MET A 506 -11.31 23.31 14.18
N ILE A 507 -10.23 23.64 13.46
CA ILE A 507 -9.14 24.47 14.03
C ILE A 507 -9.65 25.88 14.36
N ARG A 508 -10.55 26.45 13.53
CA ARG A 508 -11.18 27.75 13.83
C ARG A 508 -12.01 27.68 15.11
N GLN A 509 -12.80 26.62 15.28
CA GLN A 509 -13.61 26.41 16.48
C GLN A 509 -12.73 26.22 17.72
N ILE A 510 -11.67 25.42 17.66
CA ILE A 510 -10.71 25.25 18.75
C ILE A 510 -10.13 26.60 19.18
N LYS A 511 -9.56 27.38 18.22
CA LYS A 511 -8.99 28.70 18.53
C LYS A 511 -10.03 29.68 19.08
N TYR A 512 -11.27 29.62 18.58
CA TYR A 512 -12.35 30.48 19.05
C TYR A 512 -12.73 30.16 20.51
N LYS A 513 -13.00 28.89 20.83
CA LYS A 513 -13.33 28.46 22.20
C LYS A 513 -12.23 28.82 23.19
N VAL A 514 -10.97 28.54 22.85
CA VAL A 514 -9.82 28.85 23.70
C VAL A 514 -9.67 30.36 23.93
N LYS A 515 -9.94 31.20 22.92
CA LYS A 515 -9.90 32.66 23.06
C LYS A 515 -11.01 33.20 23.97
N GLN A 516 -12.22 32.66 23.88
CA GLN A 516 -13.33 33.09 24.73
C GLN A 516 -13.06 32.82 26.21
N GLU A 517 -12.30 31.78 26.52
CA GLU A 517 -11.99 31.36 27.90
C GLU A 517 -10.81 32.12 28.52
N LEU A 518 -10.04 32.86 27.71
CA LEU A 518 -8.98 33.75 28.17
C LEU A 518 -9.45 35.20 28.37
N GLN A 519 -10.66 35.53 27.92
CA GLN A 519 -11.34 36.81 28.13
C GLN A 519 -12.20 36.73 29.38
#